data_AF-A0AA90ZHI3-F1
#
_entry.id   AF-A0AA90ZHI3-F1
#
_cell.length_a   1.000
_cell.length_b   1.000
_cell.length_c   1.000
_cell.angle_alpha   90.00
_cell.angle_beta   90.00
_cell.angle_gamma   90.00
#
_symmetry.space_group_name_H-M   'P 1'
#
loop_
_entity.id
_entity.type
_entity.pdbx_description
1 polymer ?
#
loop_
_entity_poly.entity_id
_entity_poly.type
_entity_poly.pdbx_seq_one_letter_code
_entity_poly.pdbx_strand_id
1 'polypeptide(L)'
;MKRSAFLWLAAALLIAAGTTWLVSRPFLRIETLRDLAEAVPPEPALLNASELEQRLLAVGLHPTGLLSDLGVDDHLARLEADKVDAATLSAYADAIGELSAVSADRGQALPPTLWDVSTPALREAGWTVYTLTEAMASDAGAIHVALLSDAYAAFLERKPNALEGALALLPLSRNYVETLPESARAERERHAKTEGQATLLIWQALLSGTSRYNPLTHRPLWSHGYIGHFSVPHIHQYATGEGLTASQVWGVDGFNPAFVGPPTNSNQVEHLGISALLQGVAHVPGAVLAATEAFEVFVDHDDPAAARADRALNDVVRTVLLPRMEEDPNALVSALTKALQ
;
A
#
# COMPACT_ATOMS: atom_id res chain seq x y z
N MET A 1 26.69 27.20 -27.37
CA MET A 1 25.64 26.41 -28.06
C MET A 1 25.89 24.89 -28.13
N LYS A 2 27.13 24.36 -28.03
CA LYS A 2 27.38 22.90 -28.10
C LYS A 2 27.20 22.10 -26.79
N ARG A 3 27.27 22.76 -25.62
CA ARG A 3 27.12 22.10 -24.30
C ARG A 3 25.66 21.75 -23.97
N SER A 4 24.69 22.56 -24.40
CA SER A 4 23.27 22.28 -24.13
C SER A 4 22.81 21.05 -24.91
N ALA A 5 23.13 20.95 -26.21
CA ALA A 5 22.74 19.80 -27.03
C ALA A 5 23.30 18.46 -26.52
N PHE A 6 24.49 18.46 -25.90
CA PHE A 6 25.08 17.26 -25.32
C PHE A 6 24.39 16.84 -24.01
N LEU A 7 24.02 17.81 -23.17
CA LEU A 7 23.18 17.58 -21.98
C LEU A 7 21.78 17.07 -22.34
N TRP A 8 21.17 17.61 -23.40
CA TRP A 8 19.90 17.15 -23.94
C TRP A 8 19.96 15.70 -24.44
N LEU A 9 21.01 15.35 -25.18
CA LEU A 9 21.19 13.99 -25.69
C LEU A 9 21.45 13.00 -24.53
N ALA A 10 22.26 13.39 -23.55
CA ALA A 10 22.56 12.56 -22.38
C ALA A 10 21.32 12.36 -21.48
N ALA A 11 20.54 13.41 -21.22
CA ALA A 11 19.29 13.31 -20.46
C ALA A 11 18.25 12.47 -21.21
N ALA A 12 18.06 12.69 -22.52
CA ALA A 12 17.15 11.88 -23.33
C ALA A 12 17.58 10.40 -23.40
N LEU A 13 18.88 10.11 -23.46
CA LEU A 13 19.40 8.75 -23.40
C LEU A 13 19.23 8.10 -22.02
N LEU A 14 19.36 8.87 -20.92
CA LEU A 14 19.12 8.38 -19.57
C LEU A 14 17.62 8.13 -19.31
N ILE A 15 16.74 8.96 -19.86
CA ILE A 15 15.28 8.79 -19.81
C ILE A 15 14.87 7.59 -20.65
N ALA A 16 15.38 7.47 -21.88
CA ALA A 16 15.12 6.31 -22.73
C ALA A 16 15.66 5.03 -22.09
N ALA A 17 16.84 5.06 -21.48
CA ALA A 17 17.38 3.94 -20.73
C ALA A 17 16.54 3.61 -19.50
N GLY A 18 16.12 4.59 -18.69
CA GLY A 18 15.30 4.39 -17.49
C GLY A 18 13.89 3.88 -17.81
N THR A 19 13.25 4.41 -18.87
CA THR A 19 11.93 3.96 -19.34
C THR A 19 12.00 2.57 -19.96
N THR A 20 13.01 2.28 -20.79
CA THR A 20 13.22 0.93 -21.34
C THR A 20 13.55 -0.07 -20.23
N TRP A 21 14.31 0.36 -19.24
CA TRP A 21 14.66 -0.43 -18.05
C TRP A 21 13.42 -0.75 -17.20
N LEU A 22 12.55 0.23 -16.93
CA LEU A 22 11.26 0.05 -16.24
C LEU A 22 10.28 -0.85 -17.01
N VAL A 23 10.25 -0.77 -18.34
CA VAL A 23 9.37 -1.56 -19.21
C VAL A 23 9.86 -3.00 -19.39
N SER A 24 11.16 -3.25 -19.20
CA SER A 24 11.79 -4.57 -19.45
C SER A 24 11.76 -5.55 -18.28
N ARG A 25 11.30 -5.13 -17.09
CA ARG A 25 11.28 -5.99 -15.90
C ARG A 25 9.98 -6.81 -15.82
N PRO A 26 10.06 -8.12 -15.53
CA PRO A 26 8.88 -8.92 -15.23
C PRO A 26 8.19 -8.39 -13.96
N PHE A 27 6.85 -8.32 -14.03
CA PHE A 27 5.97 -7.87 -12.95
C PHE A 27 6.34 -8.50 -11.61
N LEU A 28 6.44 -7.69 -10.55
CA LEU A 28 6.47 -8.21 -9.19
C LEU A 28 5.05 -8.67 -8.85
N ARG A 29 4.84 -9.99 -8.75
CA ARG A 29 3.62 -10.56 -8.17
C ARG A 29 4.04 -11.30 -6.91
N ILE A 30 3.27 -11.08 -5.85
CA ILE A 30 3.31 -11.91 -4.65
C ILE A 30 1.92 -12.55 -4.63
N GLU A 31 1.77 -13.68 -5.31
CA GLU A 31 0.57 -14.50 -5.25
C GLU A 31 0.95 -15.90 -4.76
N THR A 32 0.58 -16.19 -3.52
CA THR A 32 -0.27 -17.36 -3.21
C THR A 32 -0.83 -17.25 -1.78
N LEU A 33 -2.07 -16.77 -1.65
CA LEU A 33 -3.04 -17.40 -0.75
C LEU A 33 -3.76 -18.43 -1.61
N ARG A 34 -3.12 -19.57 -1.88
CA ARG A 34 -3.85 -20.68 -2.51
C ARG A 34 -3.48 -22.00 -1.84
N ASP A 35 -4.55 -22.62 -1.38
CA ASP A 35 -4.72 -23.94 -0.77
C ASP A 35 -4.11 -24.14 0.62
N LEU A 36 -4.99 -24.09 1.63
CA LEU A 36 -5.31 -25.24 2.50
C LEU A 36 -6.40 -24.85 3.52
N ALA A 37 -7.66 -25.15 3.22
CA ALA A 37 -8.67 -25.58 4.20
C ALA A 37 -9.98 -25.98 3.49
N GLU A 38 -10.06 -27.24 3.05
CA GLU A 38 -11.37 -27.90 3.00
C GLU A 38 -11.76 -28.25 4.44
N ALA A 39 -12.48 -27.36 5.09
CA ALA A 39 -13.35 -27.73 6.21
C ALA A 39 -14.76 -27.39 5.78
N VAL A 40 -15.57 -28.41 5.49
CA VAL A 40 -17.01 -28.22 5.25
C VAL A 40 -17.60 -27.64 6.53
N PRO A 41 -18.05 -26.37 6.53
CA PRO A 41 -18.66 -25.79 7.71
C PRO A 41 -19.96 -26.55 8.02
N PRO A 42 -20.40 -26.63 9.28
CA PRO A 42 -21.73 -27.13 9.59
C PRO A 42 -22.76 -26.31 8.80
N GLU A 43 -23.73 -26.99 8.20
CA GLU A 43 -24.77 -26.38 7.35
C GLU A 43 -25.49 -25.29 8.16
N PRO A 44 -25.27 -23.99 7.87
CA PRO A 44 -25.86 -22.92 8.66
C PRO A 44 -27.36 -22.90 8.42
N ALA A 45 -28.13 -22.54 9.45
CA ALA A 45 -29.55 -22.26 9.27
C ALA A 45 -29.70 -21.17 8.19
N LEU A 46 -30.47 -21.46 7.14
CA LEU A 46 -30.69 -20.51 6.04
C LEU A 46 -31.48 -19.31 6.58
N LEU A 47 -30.77 -18.21 6.81
CA LEU A 47 -31.34 -16.93 7.19
C LEU A 47 -32.14 -16.36 6.03
N ASN A 48 -33.27 -15.73 6.34
CA ASN A 48 -34.02 -14.96 5.35
C ASN A 48 -33.35 -13.60 5.10
N ALA A 49 -33.78 -12.90 4.04
CA ALA A 49 -33.17 -11.64 3.61
C ALA A 49 -33.14 -10.55 4.71
N SER A 50 -34.18 -10.46 5.54
CA SER A 50 -34.23 -9.47 6.63
C SER A 50 -33.28 -9.81 7.78
N GLU A 51 -33.12 -11.10 8.09
CA GLU A 51 -32.13 -11.56 9.08
C GLU A 51 -30.70 -11.33 8.59
N LEU A 52 -30.45 -11.52 7.28
CA LEU A 52 -29.16 -11.21 6.65
C LEU A 52 -28.85 -9.72 6.66
N GLU A 53 -29.82 -8.87 6.31
CA GLU A 53 -29.70 -7.41 6.38
C GLU A 53 -29.25 -6.97 7.78
N GLN A 54 -29.97 -7.41 8.82
CA GLN A 54 -29.66 -7.06 10.21
C GLN A 54 -28.26 -7.53 10.61
N ARG A 55 -27.84 -8.71 10.14
CA ARG A 55 -26.53 -9.25 10.48
C ARG A 55 -25.39 -8.50 9.78
N LEU A 56 -25.56 -8.16 8.51
CA LEU A 56 -24.59 -7.36 7.74
C LEU A 56 -24.44 -5.94 8.33
N LEU A 57 -25.54 -5.32 8.74
CA LEU A 57 -25.51 -4.05 9.47
C LEU A 57 -24.87 -4.19 10.85
N ALA A 58 -25.12 -5.27 11.58
CA ALA A 58 -24.59 -5.49 12.93
C ALA A 58 -23.06 -5.66 12.94
N VAL A 59 -22.47 -6.19 11.87
CA VAL A 59 -21.01 -6.27 11.72
C VAL A 59 -20.39 -4.96 11.21
N GLY A 60 -21.21 -3.92 11.01
CA GLY A 60 -20.77 -2.56 10.72
C GLY A 60 -20.64 -2.20 9.24
N LEU A 61 -21.25 -2.98 8.33
CA LEU A 61 -21.34 -2.58 6.93
C LEU A 61 -22.30 -1.40 6.73
N HIS A 62 -22.00 -0.55 5.75
CA HIS A 62 -22.84 0.59 5.41
C HIS A 62 -24.05 0.16 4.56
N PRO A 63 -25.25 0.78 4.73
CA PRO A 63 -26.43 0.39 3.95
C PRO A 63 -26.24 0.48 2.43
N THR A 64 -25.76 1.62 1.92
CA THR A 64 -25.69 1.91 0.47
C THR A 64 -24.26 1.89 -0.10
N GLY A 65 -23.29 1.48 0.70
CA GLY A 65 -21.87 1.58 0.39
C GLY A 65 -21.30 3.01 0.39
N LEU A 66 -20.00 3.14 0.61
CA LEU A 66 -19.13 4.31 0.56
C LEU A 66 -17.78 3.95 -0.11
N LEU A 67 -17.19 4.91 -0.84
CA LEU A 67 -15.78 4.83 -1.32
C LEU A 67 -15.42 3.62 -2.22
N SER A 68 -16.41 2.98 -2.86
CA SER A 68 -16.31 1.82 -3.78
C SER A 68 -16.51 0.42 -3.15
N ASP A 69 -17.00 0.37 -1.91
CA ASP A 69 -17.59 -0.88 -1.39
C ASP A 69 -18.99 -1.12 -2.00
N LEU A 70 -19.60 -2.27 -1.72
CA LEU A 70 -20.92 -2.63 -2.22
C LEU A 70 -22.03 -2.08 -1.32
N GLY A 71 -21.88 -2.25 0.00
CA GLY A 71 -22.93 -1.97 0.97
C GLY A 71 -24.00 -3.07 1.05
N VAL A 72 -24.79 -3.02 2.13
CA VAL A 72 -25.80 -4.04 2.45
C VAL A 72 -26.84 -4.20 1.35
N ASP A 73 -27.33 -3.08 0.79
CA ASP A 73 -28.35 -3.10 -0.27
C ASP A 73 -27.87 -3.87 -1.51
N ASP A 74 -26.60 -3.71 -1.90
CA ASP A 74 -26.01 -4.43 -3.04
C ASP A 74 -25.85 -5.92 -2.74
N HIS A 75 -25.52 -6.30 -1.50
CA HIS A 75 -25.48 -7.71 -1.10
C HIS A 75 -26.86 -8.37 -1.19
N LEU A 76 -27.90 -7.69 -0.72
CA LEU A 76 -29.27 -8.19 -0.79
C LEU A 76 -29.77 -8.27 -2.23
N ALA A 77 -29.48 -7.27 -3.06
CA ALA A 77 -29.80 -7.32 -4.49
C ALA A 77 -29.09 -8.48 -5.22
N ARG A 78 -27.87 -8.83 -4.80
CA ARG A 78 -27.15 -10.00 -5.33
C ARG A 78 -27.77 -11.32 -4.86
N LEU A 79 -28.26 -11.38 -3.62
CA LEU A 79 -29.00 -12.52 -3.10
C LEU A 79 -30.29 -12.75 -3.89
N GLU A 80 -31.07 -11.68 -4.11
CA GLU A 80 -32.31 -11.74 -4.89
C GLU A 80 -32.07 -12.14 -6.36
N ALA A 81 -30.90 -11.79 -6.90
CA ALA A 81 -30.50 -12.13 -8.26
C ALA A 81 -29.80 -13.50 -8.38
N ASP A 82 -29.81 -14.34 -7.33
CA ASP A 82 -29.13 -15.64 -7.26
C ASP A 82 -27.63 -15.57 -7.61
N LYS A 83 -26.98 -14.43 -7.37
CA LYS A 83 -25.53 -14.24 -7.60
C LYS A 83 -24.68 -14.64 -6.40
N VAL A 84 -25.30 -14.70 -5.22
CA VAL A 84 -24.73 -15.15 -3.95
C VAL A 84 -25.84 -15.81 -3.16
N ASP A 85 -25.52 -16.86 -2.41
CA ASP A 85 -26.51 -17.52 -1.54
C ASP A 85 -26.49 -16.98 -0.10
N ALA A 86 -27.54 -17.30 0.66
CA ALA A 86 -27.70 -16.88 2.04
C ALA A 86 -26.58 -17.39 2.96
N ALA A 87 -26.06 -18.60 2.69
CA ALA A 87 -24.97 -19.19 3.47
C ALA A 87 -23.66 -18.40 3.30
N THR A 88 -23.36 -17.97 2.07
CA THR A 88 -22.19 -17.15 1.74
C THR A 88 -22.29 -15.78 2.41
N LEU A 89 -23.45 -15.12 2.39
CA LEU A 89 -23.62 -13.83 3.09
C LEU A 89 -23.54 -13.96 4.61
N SER A 90 -24.05 -15.07 5.17
CA SER A 90 -23.90 -15.41 6.58
C SER A 90 -22.42 -15.57 6.96
N ALA A 91 -21.68 -16.40 6.22
CA ALA A 91 -20.25 -16.63 6.46
C ALA A 91 -19.42 -15.36 6.26
N TYR A 92 -19.78 -14.52 5.29
CA TYR A 92 -19.14 -13.22 5.07
C TYR A 92 -19.29 -12.29 6.28
N ALA A 93 -20.49 -12.22 6.87
CA ALA A 93 -20.70 -11.45 8.09
C ALA A 93 -19.86 -11.99 9.26
N ASP A 94 -19.78 -13.32 9.42
CA ASP A 94 -18.93 -13.94 10.45
C ASP A 94 -17.45 -13.59 10.27
N ALA A 95 -16.94 -13.67 9.04
CA ALA A 95 -15.57 -13.32 8.71
C ALA A 95 -15.25 -11.82 9.00
N ILE A 96 -16.18 -10.90 8.69
CA ILE A 96 -16.03 -9.48 9.07
C ILE A 96 -15.98 -9.33 10.59
N GLY A 97 -16.85 -10.03 11.32
CA GLY A 97 -16.88 -10.01 12.77
C GLY A 97 -15.55 -10.47 13.37
N GLU A 98 -14.99 -11.56 12.84
CA GLU A 98 -13.68 -12.08 13.22
C GLU A 98 -12.56 -11.08 12.95
N LEU A 99 -12.48 -10.54 11.72
CA LEU A 99 -11.48 -9.54 11.35
C LEU A 99 -11.54 -8.29 12.23
N SER A 100 -12.75 -7.84 12.57
CA SER A 100 -12.97 -6.69 13.45
C SER A 100 -12.48 -6.98 14.87
N ALA A 101 -12.76 -8.17 15.40
CA ALA A 101 -12.29 -8.59 16.73
C ALA A 101 -10.76 -8.72 16.78
N VAL A 102 -10.17 -9.43 15.80
CA VAL A 102 -8.71 -9.63 15.72
C VAL A 102 -7.97 -8.30 15.61
N SER A 103 -8.44 -7.37 14.79
CA SER A 103 -7.81 -6.05 14.66
C SER A 103 -8.00 -5.18 15.91
N ALA A 104 -9.17 -5.24 16.57
CA ALA A 104 -9.42 -4.54 17.82
C ALA A 104 -8.45 -4.96 18.94
N ASP A 105 -8.18 -6.26 19.07
CA ASP A 105 -7.24 -6.80 20.06
C ASP A 105 -5.79 -6.32 19.84
N ARG A 106 -5.49 -5.82 18.64
CA ARG A 106 -4.18 -5.25 18.28
C ARG A 106 -4.12 -3.72 18.41
N GLY A 107 -5.16 -3.12 19.00
CA GLY A 107 -5.18 -1.71 19.40
C GLY A 107 -6.19 -0.86 18.62
N GLN A 108 -6.53 -1.23 17.39
CA GLN A 108 -7.54 -0.51 16.61
C GLN A 108 -8.25 -1.45 15.64
N ALA A 109 -9.58 -1.52 15.76
CA ALA A 109 -10.41 -2.24 14.79
C ALA A 109 -10.26 -1.61 13.40
N LEU A 110 -9.97 -2.45 12.41
CA LEU A 110 -10.02 -2.06 11.00
C LEU A 110 -11.49 -1.86 10.59
N PRO A 111 -11.83 -0.85 9.78
CA PRO A 111 -13.21 -0.59 9.39
C PRO A 111 -13.83 -1.80 8.66
N PRO A 112 -15.04 -2.26 9.03
CA PRO A 112 -15.71 -3.38 8.35
C PRO A 112 -15.85 -3.19 6.84
N THR A 113 -16.14 -1.97 6.40
CA THR A 113 -16.30 -1.56 5.00
C THR A 113 -15.01 -1.67 4.18
N LEU A 114 -13.83 -1.71 4.81
CA LEU A 114 -12.55 -2.00 4.16
C LEU A 114 -12.56 -3.38 3.48
N TRP A 115 -13.31 -4.33 4.03
CA TRP A 115 -13.40 -5.71 3.54
C TRP A 115 -14.48 -5.90 2.47
N ASP A 116 -15.24 -4.86 2.15
CA ASP A 116 -16.32 -4.90 1.17
C ASP A 116 -15.94 -4.25 -0.17
N VAL A 117 -14.64 -3.99 -0.37
CA VAL A 117 -14.14 -3.31 -1.56
C VAL A 117 -14.06 -4.25 -2.76
N SER A 118 -14.72 -3.89 -3.86
CA SER A 118 -14.67 -4.64 -5.12
C SER A 118 -14.00 -3.85 -6.24
N THR A 119 -12.68 -4.00 -6.39
CA THR A 119 -11.93 -3.34 -7.46
C THR A 119 -11.83 -4.20 -8.73
N PRO A 120 -11.63 -3.59 -9.93
CA PRO A 120 -11.31 -4.35 -11.15
C PRO A 120 -10.09 -5.27 -10.98
N ALA A 121 -9.04 -4.81 -10.31
CA ALA A 121 -7.81 -5.58 -10.11
C ALA A 121 -8.04 -6.84 -9.25
N LEU A 122 -8.83 -6.73 -8.18
CA LEU A 122 -9.22 -7.89 -7.36
C LEU A 122 -10.00 -8.90 -8.20
N ARG A 123 -10.96 -8.43 -9.00
CA ARG A 123 -11.76 -9.30 -9.89
C ARG A 123 -10.93 -9.98 -10.97
N GLU A 124 -9.99 -9.26 -11.58
CA GLU A 124 -9.04 -9.83 -12.55
C GLU A 124 -8.13 -10.89 -11.94
N ALA A 125 -7.78 -10.74 -10.66
CA ALA A 125 -7.05 -11.74 -9.88
C ALA A 125 -7.94 -12.90 -9.36
N GLY A 126 -9.23 -12.90 -9.68
CA GLY A 126 -10.18 -13.95 -9.30
C GLY A 126 -10.75 -13.81 -7.89
N TRP A 127 -10.54 -12.67 -7.22
CA TRP A 127 -11.08 -12.40 -5.90
C TRP A 127 -12.47 -11.75 -5.96
N THR A 128 -13.36 -12.23 -5.11
CA THR A 128 -14.60 -11.54 -4.71
C THR A 128 -14.44 -10.98 -3.30
N VAL A 129 -15.32 -10.06 -2.88
CA VAL A 129 -15.36 -9.57 -1.49
C VAL A 129 -15.53 -10.72 -0.50
N TYR A 130 -16.32 -11.75 -0.84
CA TYR A 130 -16.55 -12.90 0.04
C TYR A 130 -15.30 -13.75 0.21
N THR A 131 -14.71 -14.20 -0.90
CA THR A 131 -13.53 -15.08 -0.90
C THR A 131 -12.29 -14.40 -0.34
N LEU A 132 -12.14 -13.07 -0.55
CA LEU A 132 -11.00 -12.33 -0.01
C LEU A 132 -11.15 -12.17 1.50
N THR A 133 -12.33 -11.80 1.98
CA THR A 133 -12.58 -11.61 3.42
C THR A 133 -12.47 -12.91 4.18
N GLU A 134 -12.99 -14.02 3.64
CA GLU A 134 -12.79 -15.36 4.20
C GLU A 134 -11.29 -15.72 4.27
N ALA A 135 -10.54 -15.50 3.18
CA ALA A 135 -9.11 -15.78 3.16
C ALA A 135 -8.33 -14.93 4.17
N MET A 136 -8.71 -13.67 4.36
CA MET A 136 -8.10 -12.78 5.35
C MET A 136 -8.47 -13.17 6.78
N ALA A 137 -9.68 -13.67 7.02
CA ALA A 137 -10.13 -14.13 8.34
C ALA A 137 -9.48 -15.47 8.74
N SER A 138 -9.00 -16.26 7.76
CA SER A 138 -8.32 -17.53 8.03
C SER A 138 -6.96 -17.39 8.75
N ASP A 139 -6.47 -18.49 9.32
CA ASP A 139 -5.11 -18.59 9.89
C ASP A 139 -4.01 -18.15 8.91
N ALA A 140 -4.20 -18.40 7.60
CA ALA A 140 -3.25 -17.98 6.57
C ALA A 140 -3.26 -16.45 6.37
N GLY A 141 -4.41 -15.82 6.57
CA GLY A 141 -4.60 -14.37 6.51
C GLY A 141 -4.07 -13.62 7.74
N ALA A 142 -3.98 -14.30 8.90
CA ALA A 142 -3.68 -13.68 10.19
C ALA A 142 -2.41 -12.82 10.21
N ILE A 143 -1.34 -13.26 9.54
CA ILE A 143 -0.08 -12.49 9.44
C ILE A 143 -0.26 -11.16 8.71
N HIS A 144 -1.13 -11.12 7.70
CA HIS A 144 -1.44 -9.92 6.94
C HIS A 144 -2.36 -8.99 7.75
N VAL A 145 -3.40 -9.53 8.40
CA VAL A 145 -4.29 -8.75 9.27
C VAL A 145 -3.50 -8.13 10.42
N ALA A 146 -2.56 -8.87 11.00
CA ALA A 146 -1.67 -8.37 12.04
C ALA A 146 -0.83 -7.17 11.56
N LEU A 147 -0.19 -7.29 10.39
CA LEU A 147 0.58 -6.20 9.79
C LEU A 147 -0.29 -4.95 9.59
N LEU A 148 -1.48 -5.10 8.99
CA LEU A 148 -2.38 -3.99 8.69
C LEU A 148 -2.86 -3.29 9.97
N SER A 149 -3.23 -4.08 10.98
CA SER A 149 -3.70 -3.56 12.27
C SER A 149 -2.59 -2.81 13.00
N ASP A 150 -1.38 -3.40 13.08
CA ASP A 150 -0.23 -2.78 13.73
C ASP A 150 0.19 -1.51 13.00
N ALA A 151 0.19 -1.52 11.67
CA ALA A 151 0.54 -0.36 10.86
C ALA A 151 -0.45 0.79 11.06
N TYR A 152 -1.75 0.49 11.08
CA TYR A 152 -2.77 1.51 11.30
C TYR A 152 -2.74 2.06 12.72
N ALA A 153 -2.56 1.20 13.74
CA ALA A 153 -2.37 1.64 15.12
C ALA A 153 -1.13 2.55 15.26
N ALA A 154 0.00 2.15 14.66
CA ALA A 154 1.23 2.93 14.68
C ALA A 154 1.08 4.30 14.00
N PHE A 155 0.30 4.36 12.92
CA PHE A 155 -0.07 5.60 12.24
C PHE A 155 -0.89 6.53 13.16
N LEU A 156 -1.96 6.00 13.78
CA LEU A 156 -2.83 6.80 14.66
C LEU A 156 -2.08 7.33 15.88
N GLU A 157 -1.20 6.52 16.48
CA GLU A 157 -0.39 6.91 17.64
C GLU A 157 0.54 8.10 17.36
N ARG A 158 1.06 8.20 16.13
CA ARG A 158 2.12 9.18 15.77
C ARG A 158 1.58 10.41 15.05
N LYS A 159 0.32 10.41 14.64
CA LYS A 159 -0.33 11.61 14.09
C LYS A 159 -0.34 12.75 15.13
N PRO A 160 -0.08 14.02 14.73
CA PRO A 160 0.00 14.51 13.35
C PRO A 160 1.35 14.31 12.65
N ASN A 161 2.41 13.83 13.32
CA ASN A 161 3.75 13.73 12.75
C ASN A 161 3.84 12.65 11.64
N ALA A 162 3.77 13.11 10.39
CA ALA A 162 3.74 12.27 9.19
C ALA A 162 5.01 11.44 9.05
N LEU A 163 6.18 12.05 9.28
CA LEU A 163 7.47 11.38 9.18
C LEU A 163 7.60 10.25 10.21
N GLU A 164 7.28 10.51 11.48
CA GLU A 164 7.36 9.49 12.53
C GLU A 164 6.38 8.34 12.26
N GLY A 165 5.15 8.65 11.86
CA GLY A 165 4.16 7.65 11.47
C GLY A 165 4.65 6.78 10.32
N ALA A 166 5.21 7.38 9.27
CA ALA A 166 5.74 6.66 8.12
C ALA A 166 6.94 5.75 8.50
N LEU A 167 7.90 6.27 9.27
CA LEU A 167 9.09 5.52 9.66
C LEU A 167 8.77 4.38 10.64
N ALA A 168 7.74 4.51 11.47
CA ALA A 168 7.29 3.45 12.37
C ALA A 168 6.83 2.18 11.65
N LEU A 169 6.48 2.28 10.36
CA LEU A 169 6.08 1.13 9.56
C LEU A 169 7.27 0.29 9.06
N LEU A 170 8.50 0.80 9.12
CA LEU A 170 9.69 0.06 8.65
C LEU A 170 9.97 -1.20 9.50
N PRO A 171 10.03 -1.13 10.84
CA PRO A 171 10.18 -2.34 11.66
C PRO A 171 9.04 -3.35 11.48
N LEU A 172 7.80 -2.87 11.34
CA LEU A 172 6.64 -3.74 11.09
C LEU A 172 6.78 -4.46 9.74
N SER A 173 7.20 -3.74 8.70
CA SER A 173 7.45 -4.31 7.36
C SER A 173 8.58 -5.34 7.40
N ARG A 174 9.62 -5.11 8.19
CA ARG A 174 10.73 -6.05 8.39
C ARG A 174 10.27 -7.33 9.11
N ASN A 175 9.56 -7.18 10.22
CA ASN A 175 9.02 -8.31 10.98
C ASN A 175 8.06 -9.16 10.13
N TYR A 176 7.16 -8.52 9.36
CA TYR A 176 6.29 -9.23 8.43
C TYR A 176 7.08 -10.05 7.43
N VAL A 177 8.11 -9.44 6.81
CA VAL A 177 8.98 -10.11 5.85
C VAL A 177 9.67 -11.36 6.44
N GLU A 178 10.14 -11.28 7.69
CA GLU A 178 10.83 -12.37 8.38
C GLU A 178 9.89 -13.49 8.82
N THR A 179 8.62 -13.17 9.06
CA THR A 179 7.59 -14.11 9.53
C THR A 179 6.82 -14.79 8.41
N LEU A 180 7.02 -14.38 7.15
CA LEU A 180 6.37 -15.00 6.00
C LEU A 180 6.71 -16.50 5.88
N PRO A 181 5.73 -17.35 5.49
CA PRO A 181 5.98 -18.73 5.11
C PRO A 181 7.07 -18.86 4.03
N GLU A 182 7.79 -19.98 4.02
CA GLU A 182 8.90 -20.22 3.09
C GLU A 182 8.46 -20.11 1.62
N SER A 183 7.26 -20.58 1.27
CA SER A 183 6.67 -20.45 -0.06
C SER A 183 6.54 -18.99 -0.51
N ALA A 184 6.03 -18.12 0.36
CA ALA A 184 5.90 -16.68 0.09
C ALA A 184 7.27 -15.97 0.03
N ARG A 185 8.24 -16.41 0.86
CA ARG A 185 9.62 -15.91 0.80
C ARG A 185 10.32 -16.29 -0.51
N ALA A 186 10.11 -17.51 -1.01
CA ALA A 186 10.68 -17.98 -2.28
C ALA A 186 10.13 -17.24 -3.51
N GLU A 187 8.87 -16.82 -3.50
CA GLU A 187 8.30 -16.00 -4.58
C GLU A 187 8.93 -14.59 -4.59
N ARG A 188 9.07 -13.99 -3.40
CA ARG A 188 9.71 -12.69 -3.20
C ARG A 188 11.15 -12.65 -3.75
N GLU A 189 11.94 -13.71 -3.64
CA GLU A 189 13.33 -13.74 -4.15
C GLU A 189 13.45 -13.43 -5.66
N ARG A 190 12.37 -13.61 -6.43
CA ARG A 190 12.32 -13.22 -7.86
C ARG A 190 12.35 -11.70 -8.07
N HIS A 191 11.97 -10.95 -7.04
CA HIS A 191 11.56 -9.54 -7.13
C HIS A 191 12.35 -8.64 -6.18
N ALA A 192 12.70 -9.14 -5.00
CA ALA A 192 13.59 -8.53 -4.02
C ALA A 192 14.59 -9.59 -3.56
N LYS A 193 15.87 -9.33 -3.85
CA LYS A 193 16.98 -10.29 -3.63
C LYS A 193 17.48 -10.33 -2.20
N THR A 194 17.21 -9.28 -1.43
CA THR A 194 17.65 -9.16 -0.03
C THR A 194 16.47 -8.89 0.88
N GLU A 195 16.67 -9.11 2.18
CA GLU A 195 15.66 -8.86 3.19
C GLU A 195 15.28 -7.36 3.26
N GLY A 196 16.25 -6.45 3.17
CA GLY A 196 16.01 -5.02 3.09
C GLY A 196 15.17 -4.63 1.88
N GLN A 197 15.40 -5.23 0.70
CA GLN A 197 14.66 -4.88 -0.51
C GLN A 197 13.16 -5.16 -0.43
N ALA A 198 12.69 -6.27 0.17
CA ALA A 198 11.25 -6.44 0.34
C ALA A 198 10.70 -5.77 1.59
N THR A 199 11.52 -5.47 2.59
CA THR A 199 11.09 -4.52 3.63
C THR A 199 10.69 -3.20 2.98
N LEU A 200 11.46 -2.68 2.02
CA LEU A 200 11.10 -1.46 1.28
C LEU A 200 9.85 -1.62 0.40
N LEU A 201 9.66 -2.79 -0.23
CA LEU A 201 8.42 -3.08 -1.00
C LEU A 201 7.18 -3.04 -0.09
N ILE A 202 7.20 -3.79 1.01
CA ILE A 202 6.08 -3.85 1.96
C ILE A 202 5.85 -2.48 2.60
N TRP A 203 6.92 -1.78 2.96
CA TRP A 203 6.82 -0.44 3.51
C TRP A 203 6.15 0.54 2.55
N GLN A 204 6.57 0.57 1.27
CA GLN A 204 5.94 1.43 0.27
C GLN A 204 4.48 1.06 0.00
N ALA A 205 4.14 -0.24 0.02
CA ALA A 205 2.77 -0.72 -0.06
C ALA A 205 1.91 -0.19 1.10
N LEU A 206 2.42 -0.21 2.33
CA LEU A 206 1.70 0.35 3.48
C LEU A 206 1.55 1.88 3.38
N LEU A 207 2.58 2.59 2.90
CA LEU A 207 2.53 4.04 2.75
C LEU A 207 1.54 4.52 1.69
N SER A 208 1.41 3.81 0.57
CA SER A 208 0.72 4.36 -0.61
C SER A 208 -0.04 3.35 -1.45
N GLY A 209 0.01 2.07 -1.10
CA GLY A 209 -0.67 0.99 -1.81
C GLY A 209 -0.10 0.77 -3.21
N THR A 210 -1.00 0.59 -4.18
CA THR A 210 -0.67 0.42 -5.60
C THR A 210 -1.04 1.67 -6.40
N SER A 211 -0.42 2.80 -6.07
CA SER A 211 -0.92 4.11 -6.51
C SER A 211 -0.42 4.62 -7.86
N ARG A 212 0.57 4.01 -8.52
CA ARG A 212 1.18 4.63 -9.70
C ARG A 212 1.13 3.74 -10.94
N TYR A 213 0.48 4.25 -11.97
CA TYR A 213 0.60 3.76 -13.34
C TYR A 213 1.68 4.57 -14.06
N ASN A 214 2.50 3.90 -14.85
CA ASN A 214 3.41 4.52 -15.78
C ASN A 214 2.58 5.41 -16.73
N PRO A 215 2.80 6.73 -16.77
CA PRO A 215 1.98 7.65 -17.55
C PRO A 215 2.11 7.44 -19.07
N LEU A 216 3.19 6.80 -19.54
CA LEU A 216 3.42 6.51 -20.96
C LEU A 216 2.84 5.17 -21.39
N THR A 217 2.80 4.18 -20.49
CA THR A 217 2.36 2.82 -20.82
C THR A 217 1.02 2.44 -20.21
N HIS A 218 0.46 3.28 -19.32
CA HIS A 218 -0.74 3.02 -18.53
C HIS A 218 -0.70 1.67 -17.77
N ARG A 219 0.50 1.19 -17.43
CA ARG A 219 0.71 -0.05 -16.66
C ARG A 219 1.09 0.30 -15.22
N PRO A 220 0.66 -0.44 -14.20
CA PRO A 220 1.15 -0.22 -12.84
C PRO A 220 2.69 -0.23 -12.83
N LEU A 221 3.33 0.78 -12.24
CA LEU A 221 4.78 0.80 -12.05
C LEU A 221 5.20 -0.35 -11.13
N TRP A 222 4.35 -0.69 -10.15
CA TRP A 222 4.51 -1.80 -9.21
C TRP A 222 3.12 -2.32 -8.79
N SER A 223 3.00 -3.62 -8.51
CA SER A 223 1.79 -4.25 -7.97
C SER A 223 2.15 -5.01 -6.70
N HIS A 224 1.37 -4.83 -5.64
CA HIS A 224 1.51 -5.59 -4.39
C HIS A 224 0.43 -6.69 -4.28
N GLY A 225 -0.13 -7.13 -5.42
CA GLY A 225 -1.30 -8.02 -5.43
C GLY A 225 -2.48 -7.40 -4.68
N TYR A 226 -3.26 -8.25 -4.01
CA TYR A 226 -4.41 -7.81 -3.21
C TYR A 226 -4.00 -6.92 -2.01
N ILE A 227 -2.79 -7.11 -1.45
CA ILE A 227 -2.25 -6.33 -0.32
C ILE A 227 -2.10 -4.85 -0.71
N GLY A 228 -1.88 -4.56 -1.99
CA GLY A 228 -1.81 -3.21 -2.53
C GLY A 228 -3.08 -2.38 -2.37
N HIS A 229 -4.20 -3.02 -2.04
CA HIS A 229 -5.47 -2.36 -1.70
C HIS A 229 -5.57 -2.00 -0.22
N PHE A 230 -4.74 -2.56 0.65
CA PHE A 230 -4.78 -2.37 2.09
C PHE A 230 -3.62 -1.49 2.57
N SER A 231 -3.53 -0.25 2.08
CA SER A 231 -2.55 0.73 2.57
C SER A 231 -3.11 1.52 3.74
N VAL A 232 -2.25 2.13 4.55
CA VAL A 232 -2.66 2.99 5.67
C VAL A 232 -3.59 4.13 5.21
N PRO A 233 -3.31 4.84 4.10
CA PRO A 233 -4.26 5.80 3.56
C PRO A 233 -5.64 5.21 3.25
N HIS A 234 -5.68 4.02 2.64
CA HIS A 234 -6.93 3.36 2.29
C HIS A 234 -7.72 2.98 3.54
N ILE A 235 -7.06 2.41 4.55
CA ILE A 235 -7.68 2.10 5.85
C ILE A 235 -8.27 3.38 6.47
N HIS A 236 -7.51 4.48 6.44
CA HIS A 236 -7.95 5.75 7.02
C HIS A 236 -9.12 6.39 6.27
N GLN A 237 -9.16 6.28 4.94
CA GLN A 237 -10.30 6.73 4.12
C GLN A 237 -11.59 6.03 4.58
N TYR A 238 -11.56 4.71 4.74
CA TYR A 238 -12.72 3.95 5.21
C TYR A 238 -13.07 4.23 6.67
N ALA A 239 -12.08 4.46 7.52
CA ALA A 239 -12.32 4.82 8.92
C ALA A 239 -12.99 6.19 9.09
N THR A 240 -12.74 7.11 8.15
CA THR A 240 -13.30 8.48 8.17
C THR A 240 -14.53 8.65 7.27
N GLY A 241 -14.73 7.74 6.30
CA GLY A 241 -15.73 7.89 5.26
C GLY A 241 -15.38 8.97 4.22
N GLU A 242 -14.13 9.44 4.19
CA GLU A 242 -13.69 10.54 3.33
C GLU A 242 -12.76 10.05 2.21
N GLY A 243 -12.97 10.56 0.99
CA GLY A 243 -12.16 10.25 -0.20
C GLY A 243 -10.81 10.98 -0.21
N LEU A 244 -9.96 10.72 0.78
CA LEU A 244 -8.68 11.41 0.99
C LEU A 244 -7.54 10.81 0.16
N THR A 245 -6.78 11.61 -0.58
CA THR A 245 -5.54 11.13 -1.23
C THR A 245 -4.48 10.72 -0.20
N ALA A 246 -3.52 9.86 -0.58
CA ALA A 246 -2.41 9.48 0.30
C ALA A 246 -1.65 10.69 0.87
N SER A 247 -1.45 11.73 0.06
CA SER A 247 -0.83 12.99 0.49
C SER A 247 -1.66 13.73 1.54
N GLN A 248 -3.00 13.71 1.43
CA GLN A 248 -3.89 14.29 2.44
C GLN A 248 -3.88 13.47 3.74
N VAL A 249 -3.83 12.14 3.65
CA VAL A 249 -3.77 11.29 4.84
C VAL A 249 -2.44 11.44 5.56
N TRP A 250 -1.31 11.46 4.86
CA TRP A 250 0.00 11.59 5.49
C TRP A 250 0.32 13.02 5.90
N GLY A 251 0.27 13.97 4.96
CA GLY A 251 0.83 15.29 5.12
C GLY A 251 2.37 15.29 5.10
N VAL A 252 2.95 16.38 5.62
CA VAL A 252 4.41 16.63 5.63
C VAL A 252 4.94 17.00 7.01
N ASP A 253 4.10 16.89 8.03
CA ASP A 253 4.48 17.21 9.41
C ASP A 253 5.65 16.33 9.89
N GLY A 254 6.56 16.94 10.63
CA GLY A 254 7.76 16.29 11.14
C GLY A 254 8.96 16.31 10.18
N PHE A 255 8.80 16.63 8.90
CA PHE A 255 9.95 16.85 8.01
C PHE A 255 10.60 18.21 8.28
N ASN A 256 11.93 18.26 8.17
CA ASN A 256 12.67 19.52 8.08
C ASN A 256 12.15 20.34 6.87
N PRO A 257 11.99 21.67 6.97
CA PRO A 257 11.51 22.49 5.86
C PRO A 257 12.28 22.32 4.53
N ALA A 258 13.56 21.95 4.59
CA ALA A 258 14.36 21.65 3.40
C ALA A 258 13.83 20.46 2.57
N PHE A 259 13.10 19.53 3.19
CA PHE A 259 12.45 18.38 2.55
C PHE A 259 10.96 18.61 2.27
N VAL A 260 10.40 19.80 2.52
CA VAL A 260 8.98 20.07 2.26
C VAL A 260 8.80 20.90 0.99
N GLY A 261 9.68 21.88 0.76
CA GLY A 261 9.53 22.77 -0.40
C GLY A 261 8.38 23.78 -0.18
N PRO A 262 7.47 23.98 -1.16
CA PRO A 262 6.44 25.00 -1.06
C PRO A 262 5.35 24.63 -0.03
N PRO A 263 4.62 25.61 0.55
CA PRO A 263 3.58 25.34 1.55
C PRO A 263 2.41 24.48 1.06
N THR A 264 2.23 24.35 -0.25
CA THR A 264 1.19 23.52 -0.87
C THR A 264 1.59 22.04 -0.97
N ASN A 265 2.85 21.70 -0.65
CA ASN A 265 3.33 20.33 -0.73
C ASN A 265 2.80 19.48 0.42
N SER A 266 2.26 18.30 0.10
CA SER A 266 1.69 17.35 1.07
C SER A 266 2.13 15.90 0.83
N ASN A 267 3.03 15.63 -0.14
CA ASN A 267 3.25 14.27 -0.65
C ASN A 267 4.58 13.62 -0.25
N GLN A 268 5.36 14.23 0.66
CA GLN A 268 6.75 13.84 0.88
C GLN A 268 6.94 12.45 1.49
N VAL A 269 5.95 11.94 2.23
CA VAL A 269 5.94 10.53 2.66
C VAL A 269 5.83 9.58 1.45
N GLU A 270 4.94 9.87 0.50
CA GLU A 270 4.80 9.07 -0.73
C GLU A 270 6.09 9.15 -1.56
N HIS A 271 6.66 10.35 -1.70
CA HIS A 271 7.90 10.57 -2.44
C HIS A 271 9.08 9.78 -1.85
N LEU A 272 9.21 9.80 -0.53
CA LEU A 272 10.24 9.04 0.18
C LEU A 272 10.10 7.53 -0.08
N GLY A 273 8.88 6.99 0.00
CA GLY A 273 8.60 5.57 -0.29
C GLY A 273 8.90 5.19 -1.74
N ILE A 274 8.47 6.01 -2.71
CA ILE A 274 8.75 5.79 -4.14
C ILE A 274 10.25 5.85 -4.41
N SER A 275 10.95 6.83 -3.86
CA SER A 275 12.39 6.98 -4.03
C SER A 275 13.16 5.78 -3.48
N ALA A 276 12.76 5.28 -2.29
CA ALA A 276 13.34 4.09 -1.68
C ALA A 276 13.15 2.85 -2.58
N LEU A 277 11.97 2.67 -3.17
CA LEU A 277 11.69 1.56 -4.07
C LEU A 277 12.47 1.68 -5.38
N LEU A 278 12.45 2.86 -6.02
CA LEU A 278 13.13 3.09 -7.29
C LEU A 278 14.64 2.88 -7.16
N GLN A 279 15.27 3.43 -6.12
CA GLN A 279 16.72 3.32 -5.96
C GLN A 279 17.14 1.98 -5.34
N GLY A 280 16.40 1.46 -4.36
CA GLY A 280 16.78 0.28 -3.58
C GLY A 280 16.40 -1.05 -4.22
N VAL A 281 15.22 -1.12 -4.86
CA VAL A 281 14.70 -2.36 -5.47
C VAL A 281 14.86 -2.31 -6.97
N ALA A 282 14.48 -1.19 -7.57
CA ALA A 282 14.59 -0.99 -9.00
C ALA A 282 16.00 -0.49 -9.41
N HIS A 283 16.95 -0.30 -8.50
CA HIS A 283 18.32 0.10 -8.85
C HIS A 283 18.42 1.32 -9.80
N VAL A 284 17.41 2.19 -9.80
CA VAL A 284 17.43 3.44 -10.58
C VAL A 284 18.47 4.34 -9.93
N PRO A 285 19.51 4.79 -10.66
CA PRO A 285 20.51 5.65 -10.07
C PRO A 285 19.87 6.97 -9.60
N GLY A 286 20.21 7.45 -8.40
CA GLY A 286 19.67 8.72 -7.90
C GLY A 286 19.94 9.92 -8.83
N ALA A 287 20.99 9.85 -9.66
CA ALA A 287 21.25 10.85 -10.70
C ALA A 287 20.16 10.89 -11.80
N VAL A 288 19.52 9.75 -12.11
CA VAL A 288 18.39 9.68 -13.05
C VAL A 288 17.18 10.37 -12.42
N LEU A 289 16.88 10.09 -11.15
CA LEU A 289 15.78 10.74 -10.45
C LEU A 289 15.98 12.26 -10.38
N ALA A 290 17.18 12.71 -9.97
CA ALA A 290 17.50 14.13 -9.92
C ALA A 290 17.40 14.84 -11.29
N ALA A 291 17.64 14.11 -12.39
CA ALA A 291 17.46 14.63 -13.74
C ALA A 291 15.97 14.73 -14.12
N THR A 292 15.12 13.79 -13.69
CA THR A 292 13.66 13.87 -13.85
C THR A 292 13.09 15.07 -13.12
N GLU A 293 13.47 15.28 -11.86
CA GLU A 293 13.05 16.46 -11.05
C GLU A 293 13.46 17.79 -11.70
N ALA A 294 14.62 17.81 -12.38
CA ALA A 294 15.05 19.01 -13.11
C ALA A 294 14.19 19.21 -14.35
N PHE A 295 13.84 18.14 -15.06
CA PHE A 295 13.02 18.19 -16.27
C PHE A 295 11.61 18.71 -15.99
N GLU A 296 10.95 18.24 -14.92
CA GLU A 296 9.61 18.70 -14.52
C GLU A 296 9.57 20.22 -14.28
N VAL A 297 10.59 20.79 -13.63
CA VAL A 297 10.73 22.25 -13.48
C VAL A 297 10.90 22.97 -14.83
N PHE A 298 11.69 22.39 -15.75
CA PHE A 298 12.03 23.07 -17.01
C PHE A 298 10.98 22.90 -18.11
N VAL A 299 10.20 21.82 -18.10
CA VAL A 299 9.26 21.45 -19.17
C VAL A 299 7.83 21.58 -18.69
N ASP A 300 7.52 21.03 -17.51
CA ASP A 300 6.16 21.03 -16.96
C ASP A 300 5.89 22.26 -16.08
N HIS A 301 6.90 23.13 -15.90
CA HIS A 301 6.86 24.37 -15.12
C HIS A 301 6.54 24.15 -13.64
N ASP A 302 6.94 22.99 -13.11
CA ASP A 302 6.79 22.68 -11.68
C ASP A 302 7.61 23.61 -10.78
N ASP A 303 7.16 23.73 -9.52
CA ASP A 303 7.78 24.62 -8.56
C ASP A 303 9.25 24.21 -8.29
N PRO A 304 10.24 25.08 -8.56
CA PRO A 304 11.64 24.79 -8.28
C PRO A 304 11.93 24.43 -6.82
N ALA A 305 11.10 24.88 -5.87
CA ALA A 305 11.20 24.53 -4.47
C ALA A 305 10.76 23.08 -4.19
N ALA A 306 9.73 22.58 -4.87
CA ALA A 306 9.28 21.19 -4.76
C ALA A 306 10.38 20.25 -5.27
N ALA A 307 10.86 20.48 -6.49
CA ALA A 307 11.95 19.70 -7.06
C ALA A 307 13.26 19.74 -6.25
N ARG A 308 13.51 20.81 -5.47
CA ARG A 308 14.65 20.86 -4.54
C ARG A 308 14.42 19.95 -3.33
N ALA A 309 13.23 19.95 -2.76
CA ALA A 309 12.85 19.05 -1.66
C ALA A 309 12.94 17.58 -2.10
N ASP A 310 12.39 17.26 -3.26
CA ASP A 310 12.38 15.91 -3.83
C ASP A 310 13.81 15.40 -4.13
N ARG A 311 14.70 16.26 -4.65
CA ARG A 311 16.13 15.96 -4.78
C ARG A 311 16.81 15.73 -3.43
N ALA A 312 16.49 16.52 -2.41
CA ALA A 312 17.05 16.35 -1.08
C ALA A 312 16.62 15.01 -0.45
N LEU A 313 15.35 14.60 -0.61
CA LEU A 313 14.88 13.28 -0.21
C LEU A 313 15.58 12.16 -0.97
N ASN A 314 15.72 12.28 -2.30
CA ASN A 314 16.45 11.32 -3.13
C ASN A 314 17.89 11.11 -2.62
N ASP A 315 18.54 12.18 -2.17
CA ASP A 315 19.88 12.13 -1.59
C ASP A 315 19.92 11.45 -0.22
N VAL A 316 18.95 11.70 0.66
CA VAL A 316 18.83 11.01 1.95
C VAL A 316 18.62 9.51 1.75
N VAL A 317 17.75 9.11 0.82
CA VAL A 317 17.56 7.69 0.47
C VAL A 317 18.90 7.07 0.08
N ARG A 318 19.63 7.71 -0.85
CA ARG A 318 20.90 7.20 -1.35
C ARG A 318 21.99 7.09 -0.28
N THR A 319 22.09 8.08 0.61
CA THR A 319 23.22 8.24 1.52
C THR A 319 22.96 7.67 2.93
N VAL A 320 21.69 7.56 3.32
CA VAL A 320 21.27 7.12 4.65
C VAL A 320 20.56 5.78 4.57
N LEU A 321 19.48 5.69 3.79
CA LEU A 321 18.60 4.53 3.73
C LEU A 321 19.28 3.31 3.11
N LEU A 322 19.70 3.42 1.85
CA LEU A 322 20.20 2.26 1.08
C LEU A 322 21.44 1.61 1.71
N PRO A 323 22.44 2.36 2.23
CA PRO A 323 23.59 1.74 2.88
C PRO A 323 23.25 0.95 4.14
N ARG A 324 22.07 1.20 4.74
CA ARG A 324 21.63 0.64 6.03
C ARG A 324 20.38 -0.23 5.91
N MET A 325 19.89 -0.50 4.71
CA MET A 325 18.63 -1.22 4.51
C MET A 325 18.67 -2.68 5.01
N GLU A 326 19.86 -3.22 5.25
CA GLU A 326 20.08 -4.55 5.84
C GLU A 326 20.45 -4.49 7.34
N GLU A 327 20.54 -3.31 7.92
CA GLU A 327 20.77 -3.16 9.37
C GLU A 327 19.48 -3.43 10.16
N ASP A 328 19.59 -3.42 11.48
CA ASP A 328 18.42 -3.44 12.37
C ASP A 328 17.44 -2.30 11.99
N PRO A 329 16.13 -2.60 11.84
CA PRO A 329 15.18 -1.61 11.36
C PRO A 329 15.01 -0.42 12.32
N ASN A 330 15.23 -0.58 13.62
CA ASN A 330 15.16 0.54 14.57
C ASN A 330 16.39 1.46 14.46
N ALA A 331 17.56 0.88 14.17
CA ALA A 331 18.76 1.66 13.85
C ALA A 331 18.57 2.46 12.55
N LEU A 332 17.99 1.84 11.51
CA LEU A 332 17.64 2.52 10.25
C LEU A 332 16.63 3.66 10.48
N VAL A 333 15.55 3.41 11.24
CA VAL A 333 14.58 4.44 11.62
C VAL A 333 15.28 5.61 12.32
N SER A 334 16.12 5.33 13.32
CA SER A 334 16.84 6.37 14.06
C SER A 334 17.75 7.21 13.14
N ALA A 335 18.42 6.57 12.18
CA ALA A 335 19.26 7.26 11.21
C ALA A 335 18.44 8.15 10.26
N LEU A 336 17.28 7.67 9.81
CA LEU A 336 16.36 8.42 8.94
C LEU A 336 15.73 9.60 9.67
N THR A 337 15.25 9.40 10.90
CA THR A 337 14.72 10.48 11.74
C THR A 337 15.74 11.60 11.89
N LYS A 338 16.99 11.27 12.22
CA LYS A 338 18.07 12.27 12.34
C LYS A 338 18.39 13.00 11.03
N ALA A 339 18.20 12.35 9.89
CA ALA A 339 18.49 12.93 8.59
C ALA A 339 17.35 13.81 8.05
N LEU A 340 16.11 13.55 8.47
CA LEU A 340 14.89 14.11 7.90
C LEU A 340 14.19 15.14 8.81
N GLN A 341 14.49 15.17 10.11
CA GLN A 341 14.03 16.18 11.07
C GLN A 341 15.07 17.30 11.23
#